data_AF-K2K6R0-F1
#
_entry.id   AF-K2K6R0-F1
#
_cell.length_a   1.000
_cell.length_b   1.000
_cell.length_c   1.000
_cell.angle_alpha   90.00
_cell.angle_beta   90.00
_cell.angle_gamma   90.00
#
_symmetry.space_group_name_H-M   'P 1'
#
loop_
_entity.id
_entity.type
_entity.pdbx_description
1 polymer ?
#
loop_
_entity_poly.entity_id
_entity_poly.type
_entity_poly.pdbx_seq_one_letter_code
_entity_poly.pdbx_strand_id
1 'polypeptide(L)'
;MEFDNRYFVHQGREYEIRIMADENRIKVKAFLDGKPANGYSYMVEDLTQRDAAIEGGIDPLKALVDTAQRDVENGVWEQYQAVIKSRTQ
;
A
#
# COMPACT_ATOMS: atom_id res chain seq x y z
N MET A 1 -0.65 -8.82 -16.61
CA MET A 1 -1.75 -8.25 -15.81
C MET A 1 -1.54 -6.76 -15.80
N GLU A 2 -2.52 -6.00 -16.27
CA GLU A 2 -2.54 -4.56 -16.05
C GLU A 2 -3.20 -4.33 -14.69
N PHE A 3 -2.52 -3.59 -13.81
CA PHE A 3 -3.06 -3.23 -12.51
C PHE A 3 -3.47 -1.76 -12.54
N ASP A 4 -4.72 -1.49 -12.16
CA ASP A 4 -5.20 -0.12 -12.06
C ASP A 4 -4.71 0.52 -10.76
N ASN A 5 -4.07 1.69 -10.90
CA ASN A 5 -3.74 2.51 -9.74
C ASN A 5 -5.05 3.02 -9.12
N ARG A 6 -5.07 3.18 -7.80
CA ARG A 6 -6.21 3.76 -7.09
C ARG A 6 -5.92 5.20 -6.69
N TYR A 7 -6.80 6.12 -7.07
CA TYR A 7 -6.75 7.51 -6.63
C TYR A 7 -7.77 7.76 -5.52
N PHE A 8 -7.40 8.59 -4.53
CA PHE A 8 -8.31 9.01 -3.46
C PHE A 8 -7.92 10.37 -2.90
N VAL A 9 -8.88 11.09 -2.32
CA VAL A 9 -8.65 12.38 -1.68
C VAL A 9 -8.70 12.24 -0.16
N HIS A 10 -7.69 12.73 0.52
CA HIS A 10 -7.63 12.76 1.97
C HIS A 10 -7.05 14.10 2.44
N GLN A 11 -7.70 14.77 3.40
CA GLN A 11 -7.28 16.08 3.92
C GLN A 11 -7.01 17.14 2.83
N GLY A 12 -7.81 17.13 1.75
CA GLY A 12 -7.68 18.07 0.64
C GLY A 12 -6.50 17.80 -0.29
N ARG A 13 -5.83 16.66 -0.18
CA ARG A 13 -4.73 16.23 -1.04
C ARG A 13 -5.12 14.98 -1.82
N GLU A 14 -4.66 14.90 -3.07
CA GLU A 14 -4.88 13.73 -3.93
C GLU A 14 -3.73 12.75 -3.76
N TYR A 15 -4.08 11.52 -3.41
CA TYR A 15 -3.16 10.41 -3.23
C TYR A 15 -3.36 9.37 -4.33
N GLU A 16 -2.29 8.64 -4.60
CA GLU A 16 -2.24 7.56 -5.59
C GLU A 16 -1.67 6.30 -4.92
N ILE A 17 -2.42 5.21 -4.94
CA ILE A 17 -1.92 3.88 -4.63
C ILE A 17 -1.44 3.28 -5.94
N ARG A 18 -0.11 3.14 -6.08
CA ARG A 18 0.51 2.47 -7.23
C ARG A 18 0.64 0.99 -6.98
N ILE A 19 0.27 0.21 -7.99
CA ILE A 19 0.49 -1.22 -8.04
C ILE A 19 1.59 -1.49 -9.05
N MET A 20 2.70 -2.08 -8.59
CA MET A 20 3.88 -2.36 -9.40
C MET A 20 4.13 -3.86 -9.36
N ALA A 21 4.17 -4.50 -10.52
CA ALA A 21 4.55 -5.90 -10.63
C ALA A 21 6.05 -6.00 -10.94
N ASP A 22 6.76 -6.73 -10.10
CA ASP A 22 8.11 -7.22 -10.31
C ASP A 22 8.03 -8.73 -10.71
N GLU A 23 9.14 -9.38 -11.06
CA GLU A 23 9.14 -10.73 -11.67
C GLU A 23 8.28 -11.79 -10.93
N ASN A 24 8.32 -11.81 -9.59
CA ASN A 24 7.57 -12.78 -8.78
C ASN A 24 6.66 -12.13 -7.72
N ARG A 25 6.50 -10.81 -7.72
CA ARG A 25 5.84 -10.09 -6.63
C ARG A 25 5.05 -8.90 -7.13
N ILE A 26 3.89 -8.67 -6.52
CA ILE A 26 3.09 -7.48 -6.73
C ILE A 26 3.28 -6.58 -5.52
N LYS A 27 3.76 -5.36 -5.75
CA LYS A 27 4.05 -4.34 -4.73
C LYS A 27 3.01 -3.24 -4.79
N VAL A 28 2.54 -2.82 -3.63
CA VAL A 28 1.58 -1.73 -3.46
C VAL A 28 2.23 -0.62 -2.62
N LYS A 29 2.14 0.62 -3.10
CA LYS A 29 2.73 1.77 -2.41
C LYS A 29 1.91 3.04 -2.61
N ALA A 30 1.78 3.83 -1.56
CA ALA A 30 1.09 5.11 -1.59
C ALA A 30 2.02 6.25 -2.04
N PHE A 31 1.50 7.15 -2.88
CA PHE A 31 2.16 8.32 -3.41
C PHE A 31 1.30 9.57 -3.20
N LEU A 32 1.95 10.70 -3.01
CA LEU A 32 1.39 12.05 -2.96
C LEU A 32 2.30 12.94 -3.82
N ASP A 33 1.72 13.64 -4.80
CA ASP A 33 2.47 14.51 -5.73
C ASP A 33 3.68 13.80 -6.39
N GLY A 34 3.48 12.55 -6.79
CA GLY A 34 4.51 11.72 -7.44
C GLY A 34 5.62 11.21 -6.51
N LYS A 35 5.57 11.49 -5.21
CA LYS A 35 6.53 11.02 -4.20
C LYS A 35 5.89 10.01 -3.26
N PRO A 36 6.65 9.08 -2.67
CA PRO A 36 6.13 8.20 -1.62
C PRO A 36 5.43 8.99 -0.51
N ALA A 37 4.15 8.67 -0.25
CA ALA A 37 3.37 9.30 0.82
C ALA A 37 3.82 8.84 2.21
N ASN A 38 4.38 7.62 2.30
CA ASN A 38 4.89 7.04 3.54
C ASN A 38 6.08 6.09 3.28
N GLY A 39 6.64 5.54 4.36
CA GLY A 39 7.75 4.59 4.33
C GLY A 39 7.35 3.12 4.09
N TYR A 40 6.05 2.81 3.98
CA TYR A 40 5.58 1.44 3.85
C TYR A 40 5.61 0.95 2.40
N SER A 41 5.71 -0.36 2.24
CA SER A 41 5.55 -1.05 0.97
C SER A 41 4.93 -2.41 1.26
N TYR A 42 3.77 -2.65 0.67
CA TYR A 42 3.02 -3.88 0.85
C TYR A 42 3.29 -4.78 -0.36
N MET A 43 3.32 -6.09 -0.16
CA MET A 43 3.60 -7.01 -1.25
C MET A 43 2.95 -8.37 -1.05
N VAL A 44 2.63 -9.00 -2.17
CA VAL A 44 2.21 -10.39 -2.26
C VAL A 44 3.01 -11.07 -3.36
N GLU A 45 3.38 -12.33 -3.17
CA GLU A 45 4.01 -13.13 -4.24
C GLU A 45 2.97 -13.49 -5.30
N ASP A 46 3.33 -13.48 -6.58
CA ASP A 46 2.39 -13.72 -7.68
C ASP A 46 1.70 -15.09 -7.55
N LEU A 47 2.45 -16.12 -7.16
CA LEU A 47 1.89 -17.45 -6.89
C LEU A 47 0.87 -17.41 -5.74
N THR A 48 1.22 -16.77 -4.62
CA THR A 48 0.29 -16.62 -3.50
C THR A 48 -0.98 -15.85 -3.88
N GLN A 49 -0.87 -14.80 -4.69
CA GLN A 49 -2.03 -14.08 -5.20
C GLN A 49 -2.93 -15.01 -6.03
N ARG A 50 -2.35 -15.83 -6.92
CA ARG A 50 -3.10 -16.75 -7.77
C ARG A 50 -3.74 -17.87 -6.98
N ASP A 51 -2.99 -18.52 -6.09
CA ASP A 51 -3.49 -19.60 -5.25
C ASP A 51 -4.62 -19.11 -4.34
N ALA A 52 -4.46 -17.95 -3.70
CA ALA A 52 -5.51 -17.35 -2.87
C ALA A 52 -6.78 -17.02 -3.66
N ALA A 53 -6.63 -16.55 -4.91
CA ALA A 53 -7.76 -16.25 -5.78
C ALA A 53 -8.48 -17.51 -6.27
N ILE A 54 -7.74 -18.57 -6.60
CA ILE A 54 -8.30 -19.81 -7.16
C ILE A 54 -8.89 -20.70 -6.06
N GLU A 55 -8.16 -20.92 -4.97
CA GLU A 55 -8.55 -21.87 -3.91
C GLU A 55 -9.37 -21.21 -2.81
N GLY A 56 -9.05 -19.96 -2.47
CA GLY A 56 -9.67 -19.26 -1.35
C GLY A 56 -10.80 -18.30 -1.74
N GLY A 57 -10.88 -17.91 -3.02
CA GLY A 57 -11.74 -16.79 -3.45
C GLY A 57 -11.36 -15.45 -2.78
N ILE A 58 -10.13 -15.35 -2.27
CA ILE A 58 -9.61 -14.16 -1.60
C ILE A 58 -8.78 -13.36 -2.60
N ASP A 59 -8.81 -12.04 -2.49
CA ASP A 59 -7.97 -11.14 -3.28
C ASP A 59 -6.97 -10.41 -2.36
N PRO A 60 -5.79 -11.01 -2.10
CA PRO A 60 -4.76 -10.39 -1.29
C PRO A 60 -4.36 -9.01 -1.80
N LEU A 61 -4.22 -8.83 -3.11
CA LEU A 61 -3.86 -7.56 -3.71
C LEU A 61 -4.87 -6.47 -3.36
N LYS A 62 -6.17 -6.76 -3.48
CA LYS A 62 -7.22 -5.82 -3.07
C LYS A 62 -7.08 -5.43 -1.60
N ALA A 63 -6.87 -6.42 -0.71
CA ALA A 63 -6.65 -6.16 0.71
C ALA A 63 -5.41 -5.29 0.98
N LEU A 64 -4.32 -5.47 0.22
CA LEU A 64 -3.12 -4.64 0.34
C LEU A 64 -3.36 -3.21 -0.14
N VAL A 65 -4.12 -3.01 -1.22
CA VAL A 65 -4.53 -1.67 -1.69
C VAL A 65 -5.39 -0.97 -0.63
N ASP A 66 -6.38 -1.66 -0.08
CA ASP A 66 -7.23 -1.12 1.00
C ASP A 66 -6.41 -0.79 2.25
N THR A 67 -5.44 -1.63 2.60
CA THR A 67 -4.54 -1.39 3.74
C THR A 67 -3.63 -0.18 3.49
N ALA A 68 -3.03 -0.06 2.31
CA ALA A 68 -2.17 1.06 1.96
C ALA A 68 -2.91 2.40 2.04
N GLN A 69 -4.16 2.45 1.55
CA GLN A 69 -5.01 3.62 1.69
C GLN A 69 -5.32 3.91 3.16
N ARG A 70 -5.78 2.90 3.91
CA ARG A 70 -6.15 3.04 5.32
C ARG A 70 -5.00 3.52 6.18
N ASP A 71 -3.77 3.08 5.93
CA ASP A 71 -2.60 3.50 6.69
C ASP A 71 -2.23 4.96 6.42
N VAL A 72 -2.48 5.46 5.21
CA VAL A 72 -2.38 6.90 4.89
C VAL A 72 -3.46 7.68 5.63
N GLU A 73 -4.72 7.25 5.55
CA GLU A 73 -5.86 7.95 6.17
C GLU A 73 -5.75 8.03 7.69
N ASN A 74 -5.13 7.01 8.32
CA ASN A 74 -4.90 6.97 9.76
C ASN A 74 -3.57 7.58 10.20
N GLY A 75 -2.71 8.04 9.27
CA GLY A 75 -1.40 8.60 9.58
C GLY A 75 -0.49 7.64 10.34
N VAL A 76 -0.53 6.34 10.00
CA VAL A 76 0.17 5.27 10.73
C VAL A 76 1.69 5.50 10.71
N TRP A 77 2.20 6.01 9.59
CA TRP A 77 3.62 6.31 9.44
C TRP A 77 4.07 7.46 10.35
N GLU A 78 3.29 8.53 10.43
CA GLU A 78 3.54 9.68 11.29
C GLU A 78 3.53 9.27 12.76
N GLN A 79 2.59 8.39 13.15
CA GLN A 79 2.58 7.79 14.49
C GLN A 79 3.87 7.00 14.77
N TYR A 80 4.33 6.18 13.82
CA TYR A 80 5.60 5.45 13.95
C TYR A 80 6.80 6.40 14.09
N GLN A 81 6.88 7.45 13.27
CA GLN A 81 7.95 8.45 13.35
C GLN A 81 7.95 9.19 14.69
N ALA A 82 6.78 9.51 15.23
CA ALA A 82 6.65 10.15 16.54
C ALA A 82 7.25 9.27 17.65
N VAL A 83 6.92 7.97 17.65
CA VAL A 83 7.45 7.01 18.63
C VAL A 83 8.97 6.90 18.56
N ILE A 84 9.55 6.80 17.36
CA ILE A 84 11.02 6.69 17.20
C ILE A 84 11.73 7.96 17.67
N LYS A 85 11.20 9.14 17.36
CA LYS A 85 11.76 10.42 17.82
C LYS A 85 11.74 10.55 19.34
N SER A 86 10.64 10.16 19.99
CA SER A 86 10.50 10.23 21.46
C SER A 86 11.43 9.28 22.21
N ARG A 87 11.95 8.22 21.58
CA ARG A 87 12.89 7.28 22.19
C ARG A 87 14.36 7.67 22.03
N THR A 88 14.65 8.65 21.17
CA THR A 88 16.01 9.05 20.81
C THR A 88 16.38 10.43 21.41
N GLN A 89 15.51 11.01 22.24
CA GLN A 89 15.75 12.22 23.03
C GLN A 89 16.04 11.89 24.49
#